data_AF-A0A8C1LMS2-F1
#
_entry.id   AF-A0A8C1LMS2-F1
#
_cell.length_a   1.000
_cell.length_b   1.000
_cell.length_c   1.000
_cell.angle_alpha   90.00
_cell.angle_beta   90.00
_cell.angle_gamma   90.00
#
_symmetry.space_group_name_H-M   'P 1'
#
loop_
_entity.id
_entity.type
_entity.pdbx_description
1 polymer ?
#
loop_
_entity_poly.entity_id
_entity_poly.type
_entity_poly.pdbx_seq_one_letter_code
_entity_poly.pdbx_strand_id
1 'polypeptide(L)'
;MQLAEILLRGMCEQSYWNPLEDPPNHSPLDDPLRHTPHTKDYALSRRPRTYSGENLFCPQENTEEALLLLLISESMANRDAVLSRIPEHNNDRIISLQSASLVYDLLTIALGRRGQYEMLSECLERAMKFAFEEFHLWFQLALSLMAAGKSARAVKVLKECMRLKPDDPTIPLLAVKLCIGNLHWLEEGERFAKIVIDMGEKAAEFRAKGYLAIGLVYSLRATDASLRGMQEEYQKKALSAFQRAQSLSPTDHLAVFYLALQLAVSRQIPEALGYVRQALQLQGDDVHSLHLLALLLSAQKHYHDALNIIEMALSEYPENFILLFTKVKLETLCRGPEEALLSCKRMLQIWKSCYNLTNPSDSGRGSSLLDRAVADRRQLNAMTLPDFSDAETGSVHATSIAASRVEQALSEVASSLQSSAPKQGPLHPWMTLAQIWLHAAEVYIGMGKAAEATACTQEAANLFPMSHNVLFMKGQVAELRGNVDEAKRWYEEALSISPTHVKTMQRLGLILHQLQRYSLAEKILRDAVQVNSTAHDVWNSLGEVLQAQGNDAAATECFLTALELEASCPILPFTIIPRTL
;
A
#
# COMPACT_ATOMS: atom_id res chain seq x y z
N MET A 1 -36.44 -11.73 -8.59
CA MET A 1 -35.85 -11.99 -7.25
C MET A 1 -35.54 -13.47 -7.00
N GLN A 2 -36.53 -14.38 -6.85
CA GLN A 2 -36.27 -15.79 -6.47
C GLN A 2 -35.27 -16.52 -7.38
N LEU A 3 -35.36 -16.32 -8.71
CA LEU A 3 -34.39 -16.90 -9.65
C LEU A 3 -32.97 -16.38 -9.42
N ALA A 4 -32.80 -15.08 -9.14
CA ALA A 4 -31.48 -14.52 -8.82
C ALA A 4 -30.90 -15.14 -7.55
N GLU A 5 -31.74 -15.45 -6.56
CA GLU A 5 -31.32 -16.14 -5.35
C GLU A 5 -30.80 -17.56 -5.67
N ILE A 6 -31.51 -18.31 -6.51
CA ILE A 6 -31.09 -19.65 -6.97
C ILE A 6 -29.77 -19.57 -7.74
N LEU A 7 -29.64 -18.60 -8.66
CA LEU A 7 -28.42 -18.43 -9.46
C LEU A 7 -27.19 -18.12 -8.60
N LEU A 8 -27.36 -17.36 -7.50
CA LEU A 8 -26.24 -16.95 -6.64
C LEU A 8 -25.82 -18.00 -5.60
N ARG A 9 -26.76 -18.84 -5.12
CA ARG A 9 -26.52 -19.80 -4.03
C ARG A 9 -26.64 -21.28 -4.42
N GLY A 10 -27.42 -21.57 -5.46
CA GLY A 10 -27.79 -22.93 -5.87
C GLY A 10 -27.11 -23.41 -7.15
N MET A 11 -26.42 -22.53 -7.88
CA MET A 11 -25.73 -22.86 -9.13
C MET A 11 -24.30 -22.31 -9.12
N CYS A 12 -23.42 -22.99 -9.84
CA CYS A 12 -22.07 -22.55 -10.15
C CYS A 12 -21.89 -22.33 -11.66
N GLU A 13 -20.77 -21.72 -12.06
CA GLU A 13 -20.45 -21.39 -13.46
C GLU A 13 -20.47 -22.61 -14.38
N GLN A 14 -20.06 -23.78 -13.89
CA GLN A 14 -20.06 -25.02 -14.67
C GLN A 14 -21.46 -25.63 -14.87
N SER A 15 -22.40 -25.26 -14.00
CA SER A 15 -23.78 -25.78 -14.03
C SER A 15 -24.75 -24.83 -14.75
N TYR A 16 -24.27 -23.69 -15.22
CA TYR A 16 -25.08 -22.68 -15.87
C TYR A 16 -25.35 -23.02 -17.33
N TRP A 17 -26.56 -22.72 -17.79
CA TRP A 17 -26.92 -22.72 -19.20
C TRP A 17 -27.68 -21.42 -19.51
N ASN A 18 -27.50 -20.93 -20.73
CA ASN A 18 -28.10 -19.67 -21.14
C ASN A 18 -29.65 -19.80 -21.19
N PRO A 19 -30.42 -18.75 -20.83
CA PRO A 19 -31.88 -18.75 -20.94
C PRO A 19 -32.47 -19.12 -22.32
N LEU A 20 -31.68 -18.96 -23.40
CA LEU A 20 -32.05 -19.34 -24.76
C LEU A 20 -31.54 -20.73 -25.18
N GLU A 21 -30.67 -21.34 -24.39
CA GLU A 21 -30.16 -22.69 -24.62
C GLU A 21 -31.05 -23.74 -23.96
N ASP A 22 -31.04 -24.95 -24.52
CA ASP A 22 -31.70 -26.08 -23.90
C ASP A 22 -30.89 -26.53 -22.66
N PRO A 23 -31.57 -26.90 -21.56
CA PRO A 23 -30.90 -27.36 -20.34
C PRO A 23 -30.12 -28.66 -20.62
N PRO A 24 -29.06 -28.93 -19.84
CA PRO A 24 -28.27 -30.14 -20.01
C PRO A 24 -29.12 -31.40 -19.76
N ASN A 25 -28.88 -32.45 -20.55
CA ASN A 25 -29.60 -33.74 -20.43
C ASN A 25 -29.35 -34.45 -19.08
N HIS A 26 -28.22 -34.17 -18.45
CA HIS A 26 -27.87 -34.66 -17.12
C HIS A 26 -27.29 -33.51 -16.32
N SER A 27 -27.97 -33.12 -15.25
CA SER A 27 -27.50 -32.08 -14.34
C SER A 27 -27.21 -32.68 -12.95
N PRO A 28 -26.16 -32.23 -12.25
CA PRO A 28 -25.93 -32.61 -10.86
C PRO A 28 -26.96 -32.01 -9.90
N LEU A 29 -27.86 -31.15 -10.39
CA LEU A 29 -28.98 -30.56 -9.66
C LEU A 29 -30.26 -31.42 -9.78
N ASP A 30 -30.25 -32.43 -10.65
CA ASP A 30 -31.38 -33.33 -10.83
C ASP A 30 -31.54 -34.24 -9.59
N ASP A 31 -32.79 -34.47 -9.19
CA ASP A 31 -33.10 -35.41 -8.12
C ASP A 31 -32.72 -36.84 -8.56
N PRO A 32 -31.81 -37.55 -7.86
CA PRO A 32 -31.37 -38.89 -8.24
C PRO A 32 -32.50 -39.93 -8.26
N LEU A 33 -33.68 -39.60 -7.71
CA LEU A 33 -34.87 -40.44 -7.70
C LEU A 33 -35.87 -40.12 -8.83
N ARG A 34 -35.64 -39.06 -9.63
CA ARG A 34 -36.52 -38.64 -10.73
C ARG A 34 -35.72 -38.40 -12.02
N HIS A 35 -35.71 -39.41 -12.89
CA HIS A 35 -35.25 -39.25 -14.27
C HIS A 35 -36.40 -38.80 -15.17
N THR A 36 -36.70 -37.49 -15.17
CA THR A 36 -37.52 -36.89 -16.22
C THR A 36 -36.63 -35.98 -17.06
N PRO A 37 -36.48 -36.21 -18.38
CA PRO A 37 -35.77 -35.28 -19.23
C PRO A 37 -36.47 -33.92 -19.18
N HIS A 38 -35.70 -32.82 -19.14
CA HIS A 38 -36.22 -31.43 -19.18
C HIS A 38 -36.72 -31.07 -20.59
N THR A 39 -37.51 -31.94 -21.22
CA THR A 39 -38.13 -31.76 -22.53
C THR A 39 -39.59 -31.34 -22.34
N LYS A 40 -40.05 -30.33 -23.08
CA LYS A 40 -41.45 -29.89 -23.00
C LYS A 40 -42.39 -30.99 -23.51
N ASP A 41 -43.21 -31.54 -22.63
CA ASP A 41 -44.13 -32.65 -22.93
C ASP A 41 -45.32 -32.29 -23.85
N TYR A 42 -45.48 -31.00 -24.21
CA TYR A 42 -46.61 -30.53 -25.01
C TYR A 42 -46.28 -29.25 -25.82
N ALA A 43 -46.99 -29.07 -26.94
CA ALA A 43 -46.93 -27.86 -27.75
C ALA A 43 -48.33 -27.21 -27.84
N LEU A 44 -48.48 -26.03 -27.24
CA LEU A 44 -49.72 -25.24 -27.33
C LEU A 44 -49.85 -24.59 -28.72
N SER A 45 -51.07 -24.53 -29.24
CA SER A 45 -51.40 -23.89 -30.52
C SER A 45 -51.18 -22.36 -30.52
N ARG A 46 -51.16 -21.73 -29.34
CA ARG A 46 -50.85 -20.32 -29.16
C ARG A 46 -50.00 -20.11 -27.90
N ARG A 47 -48.84 -19.47 -28.05
CA ARG A 47 -47.92 -19.15 -26.95
C ARG A 47 -48.02 -17.66 -26.58
N PRO A 48 -47.76 -17.27 -25.32
CA PRO A 48 -47.62 -15.87 -24.94
C PRO A 48 -46.47 -15.21 -25.72
N ARG A 49 -46.55 -13.89 -25.94
CA ARG A 49 -45.48 -13.14 -26.60
C ARG A 49 -44.26 -13.10 -25.69
N THR A 50 -43.11 -13.52 -26.21
CA THR A 50 -41.81 -13.41 -25.55
C THR A 50 -41.07 -12.18 -26.05
N TYR A 51 -40.14 -11.66 -25.25
CA TYR A 51 -39.21 -10.63 -25.73
C TYR A 51 -38.29 -11.27 -26.78
N SER A 52 -38.28 -10.74 -28.00
CA SER A 52 -37.51 -11.27 -29.13
C SER A 52 -36.90 -10.15 -29.96
N GLY A 53 -35.60 -10.24 -30.26
CA GLY A 53 -34.87 -9.30 -31.10
C GLY A 53 -33.38 -9.65 -31.10
N GLU A 54 -32.71 -9.52 -32.26
CA GLU A 54 -31.31 -9.91 -32.44
C GLU A 54 -30.33 -9.10 -31.58
N ASN A 55 -30.71 -7.88 -31.19
CA ASN A 55 -29.89 -6.96 -30.40
C ASN A 55 -30.24 -6.96 -28.89
N LEU A 56 -31.05 -7.91 -28.42
CA LEU A 56 -31.38 -8.01 -26.99
C LEU A 56 -30.22 -8.65 -26.23
N PHE A 57 -29.90 -8.09 -25.06
CA PHE A 57 -28.90 -8.67 -24.17
C PHE A 57 -29.37 -10.03 -23.64
N CYS A 58 -28.49 -11.03 -23.71
CA CYS A 58 -28.73 -12.37 -23.19
C CYS A 58 -27.58 -12.75 -22.24
N PRO A 59 -27.85 -13.03 -20.95
CA PRO A 59 -26.82 -13.38 -19.98
C PRO A 59 -26.06 -14.65 -20.36
N GLN A 60 -24.73 -14.60 -20.23
CA GLN A 60 -23.82 -15.73 -20.53
C GLN A 60 -23.30 -16.45 -19.29
N GLU A 61 -23.42 -15.84 -18.11
CA GLU A 61 -23.03 -16.44 -16.83
C GLU A 61 -24.07 -16.18 -15.72
N ASN A 62 -23.98 -16.96 -14.63
CA ASN A 62 -24.90 -16.87 -13.49
C ASN A 62 -24.95 -15.46 -12.90
N THR A 63 -23.80 -14.78 -12.81
CA THR A 63 -23.71 -13.45 -12.19
C THR A 63 -24.35 -12.40 -13.07
N GLU A 64 -24.15 -12.44 -14.40
CA GLU A 64 -24.83 -11.55 -15.34
C GLU A 64 -26.35 -11.70 -15.27
N GLU A 65 -26.86 -12.94 -15.25
CA GLU A 65 -28.30 -13.18 -15.17
C GLU A 65 -28.85 -12.72 -13.81
N ALA A 66 -28.16 -13.05 -12.71
CA ALA A 66 -28.54 -12.60 -11.39
C ALA A 66 -28.58 -11.07 -11.30
N LEU A 67 -27.56 -10.37 -11.83
CA LEU A 67 -27.51 -8.91 -11.83
C LEU A 67 -28.65 -8.31 -12.67
N LEU A 68 -28.91 -8.84 -13.87
CA LEU A 68 -30.03 -8.38 -14.70
C LEU A 68 -31.36 -8.51 -13.95
N LEU A 69 -31.62 -9.68 -13.36
CA LEU A 69 -32.84 -9.96 -12.60
C LEU A 69 -32.98 -9.08 -11.36
N LEU A 70 -31.86 -8.80 -10.67
CA LEU A 70 -31.84 -7.93 -9.49
C LEU A 70 -32.07 -6.47 -9.86
N LEU A 71 -31.48 -5.97 -10.95
CA LEU A 71 -31.72 -4.61 -11.44
C LEU A 71 -33.16 -4.40 -11.91
N ILE A 72 -33.77 -5.40 -12.56
CA ILE A 72 -35.20 -5.38 -12.89
C ILE A 72 -36.02 -5.33 -11.59
N SER A 73 -35.72 -6.21 -10.63
CA SER A 73 -36.42 -6.27 -9.33
C SER A 73 -36.27 -4.95 -8.55
N GLU A 74 -35.09 -4.34 -8.57
CA GLU A 74 -34.79 -3.04 -7.97
C GLU A 74 -35.64 -1.93 -8.61
N SER A 75 -35.69 -1.89 -9.95
CA SER A 75 -36.47 -0.89 -10.69
C SER A 75 -37.97 -0.97 -10.38
N MET A 76 -38.49 -2.19 -10.16
CA MET A 76 -39.88 -2.42 -9.78
C MET A 76 -40.13 -2.01 -8.33
N ALA A 77 -39.29 -2.45 -7.39
CA ALA A 77 -39.39 -2.07 -5.97
C ALA A 77 -39.33 -0.54 -5.77
N ASN A 78 -38.56 0.15 -6.61
CA ASN A 78 -38.45 1.61 -6.59
C ASN A 78 -39.72 2.36 -7.04
N ARG A 79 -40.57 1.74 -7.86
CA ARG A 79 -41.83 2.34 -8.32
C ARG A 79 -42.92 2.27 -7.25
N ASP A 80 -42.94 1.18 -6.50
CA ASP A 80 -43.95 0.90 -5.48
C ASP A 80 -43.52 1.36 -4.07
N ALA A 81 -42.42 2.13 -3.99
CA ALA A 81 -41.81 2.58 -2.74
C ALA A 81 -42.62 3.67 -2.04
N VAL A 82 -43.08 3.41 -0.81
CA VAL A 82 -43.67 4.43 0.06
C VAL A 82 -42.56 5.19 0.80
N LEU A 83 -42.33 6.45 0.44
CA LEU A 83 -41.25 7.29 1.01
C LEU A 83 -41.74 8.29 2.07
N SER A 84 -43.05 8.34 2.34
CA SER A 84 -43.64 9.29 3.28
C SER A 84 -43.14 9.06 4.70
N ARG A 85 -42.71 10.13 5.39
CA ARG A 85 -42.21 10.05 6.77
C ARG A 85 -43.29 10.08 7.84
N ILE A 86 -44.55 10.19 7.45
CA ILE A 86 -45.72 10.30 8.34
C ILE A 86 -45.88 8.99 9.13
N PRO A 87 -46.17 9.03 10.45
CA PRO A 87 -46.33 7.84 11.28
C PRO A 87 -47.36 6.82 10.78
N GLU A 88 -48.40 7.27 10.06
CA GLU A 88 -49.48 6.43 9.53
C GLU A 88 -49.02 5.42 8.48
N HIS A 89 -47.96 5.75 7.72
CA HIS A 89 -47.39 4.87 6.69
C HIS A 89 -46.25 3.98 7.21
N ASN A 90 -46.10 3.84 8.53
CA ASN A 90 -44.98 3.08 9.09
C ASN A 90 -44.95 1.62 8.62
N ASN A 91 -46.12 0.97 8.58
CA ASN A 91 -46.23 -0.42 8.15
C ASN A 91 -45.90 -0.60 6.65
N ASP A 92 -46.38 0.33 5.81
CA ASP A 92 -46.10 0.31 4.37
C ASP A 92 -44.60 0.46 4.09
N ARG A 93 -43.92 1.33 4.85
CA ARG A 93 -42.46 1.48 4.77
C ARG A 93 -41.71 0.21 5.14
N ILE A 94 -42.14 -0.50 6.19
CA ILE A 94 -41.50 -1.75 6.61
C ILE A 94 -41.60 -2.79 5.50
N ILE A 95 -42.76 -2.88 4.83
CA ILE A 95 -42.96 -3.82 3.70
C ILE A 95 -42.10 -3.41 2.50
N SER A 96 -42.10 -2.12 2.12
CA SER A 96 -41.23 -1.61 1.06
C SER A 96 -39.76 -1.88 1.37
N LEU A 97 -39.33 -1.65 2.62
CA LEU A 97 -37.96 -1.89 3.09
C LEU A 97 -37.59 -3.37 2.99
N GLN A 98 -38.41 -4.30 3.50
CA GLN A 98 -38.10 -5.73 3.45
C GLN A 98 -37.96 -6.25 2.01
N SER A 99 -38.82 -5.79 1.11
CA SER A 99 -38.74 -6.17 -0.30
C SER A 99 -37.49 -5.60 -0.98
N ALA A 100 -37.09 -4.37 -0.65
CA ALA A 100 -35.91 -3.72 -1.21
C ALA A 100 -34.61 -4.24 -0.59
N SER A 101 -34.57 -4.48 0.72
CA SER A 101 -33.37 -4.91 1.46
C SER A 101 -32.85 -6.23 0.93
N LEU A 102 -33.73 -7.20 0.66
CA LEU A 102 -33.36 -8.48 0.06
C LEU A 102 -32.73 -8.32 -1.33
N VAL A 103 -33.24 -7.39 -2.16
CA VAL A 103 -32.63 -7.11 -3.47
C VAL A 103 -31.23 -6.54 -3.29
N TYR A 104 -31.05 -5.58 -2.38
CA TYR A 104 -29.76 -4.94 -2.14
C TYR A 104 -28.75 -5.87 -1.44
N ASP A 105 -29.20 -6.78 -0.59
CA ASP A 105 -28.35 -7.82 0.01
C ASP A 105 -27.85 -8.80 -1.05
N LEU A 106 -28.73 -9.24 -1.97
CA LEU A 106 -28.33 -10.09 -3.10
C LEU A 106 -27.40 -9.36 -4.08
N LEU A 107 -27.64 -8.06 -4.33
CA LEU A 107 -26.71 -7.22 -5.10
C LEU A 107 -25.35 -7.11 -4.41
N THR A 108 -25.33 -6.99 -3.08
CA THR A 108 -24.11 -6.98 -2.27
C THR A 108 -23.34 -8.28 -2.41
N ILE A 109 -24.01 -9.42 -2.36
CA ILE A 109 -23.39 -10.74 -2.57
C ILE A 109 -22.83 -10.87 -3.99
N ALA A 110 -23.62 -10.49 -5.01
CA ALA A 110 -23.25 -10.63 -6.42
C ALA A 110 -22.07 -9.73 -6.82
N LEU A 111 -22.13 -8.44 -6.46
CA LEU A 111 -21.08 -7.47 -6.78
C LEU A 111 -19.85 -7.64 -5.88
N GLY A 112 -20.07 -7.93 -4.59
CA GLY A 112 -19.00 -8.14 -3.63
C GLY A 112 -18.08 -9.30 -3.98
N ARG A 113 -18.64 -10.46 -4.38
CA ARG A 113 -17.82 -11.63 -4.79
C ARG A 113 -16.99 -11.40 -6.06
N ARG A 114 -17.39 -10.45 -6.91
CA ARG A 114 -16.64 -10.05 -8.11
C ARG A 114 -15.74 -8.83 -7.87
N GLY A 115 -15.65 -8.34 -6.63
CA GLY A 115 -14.84 -7.18 -6.26
C GLY A 115 -15.35 -5.84 -6.83
N GLN A 116 -16.60 -5.78 -7.28
CA GLN A 116 -17.19 -4.59 -7.92
C GLN A 116 -17.76 -3.62 -6.88
N TYR A 117 -16.89 -3.14 -5.98
CA TYR A 117 -17.30 -2.31 -4.84
C TYR A 117 -17.74 -0.89 -5.22
N GLU A 118 -17.23 -0.33 -6.31
CA GLU A 118 -17.66 0.99 -6.79
C GLU A 118 -19.12 0.98 -7.22
N MET A 119 -19.50 0.07 -8.12
CA MET A 119 -20.89 -0.11 -8.55
C MET A 119 -21.78 -0.49 -7.36
N LEU A 120 -21.28 -1.34 -6.45
CA LEU A 120 -22.01 -1.68 -5.23
C LEU A 120 -22.31 -0.45 -4.36
N SER A 121 -21.33 0.43 -4.18
CA SER A 121 -21.53 1.67 -3.41
C SER A 121 -22.63 2.54 -4.04
N GLU A 122 -22.70 2.62 -5.36
CA GLU A 122 -23.74 3.36 -6.08
C GLU A 122 -25.12 2.71 -5.95
N CYS A 123 -25.19 1.37 -6.00
CA CYS A 123 -26.42 0.62 -5.72
C CYS A 123 -26.94 0.89 -4.30
N LEU A 124 -26.07 0.82 -3.30
CA LEU A 124 -26.44 1.06 -1.91
C LEU A 124 -26.77 2.55 -1.64
N GLU A 125 -26.14 3.49 -2.34
CA GLU A 125 -26.54 4.89 -2.30
C GLU A 125 -27.97 5.12 -2.81
N ARG A 126 -28.36 4.42 -3.90
CA ARG A 126 -29.74 4.45 -4.40
C ARG A 126 -30.72 3.83 -3.40
N ALA A 127 -30.28 2.84 -2.62
CA ALA A 127 -31.05 2.23 -1.56
C ALA A 127 -31.30 3.19 -0.38
N MET A 128 -30.45 4.21 -0.15
CA MET A 128 -30.54 5.07 1.03
C MET A 128 -31.86 5.83 1.18
N LYS A 129 -32.66 5.96 0.11
CA LYS A 129 -34.03 6.49 0.21
C LYS A 129 -34.95 5.66 1.09
N PHE A 130 -34.62 4.37 1.32
CA PHE A 130 -35.31 3.46 2.23
C PHE A 130 -34.73 3.47 3.66
N ALA A 131 -33.58 4.12 3.90
CA ALA A 131 -32.76 4.00 5.11
C ALA A 131 -33.22 4.88 6.30
N PHE A 132 -34.49 4.81 6.69
CA PHE A 132 -34.98 5.55 7.85
C PHE A 132 -34.60 4.83 9.16
N GLU A 133 -33.54 5.30 9.84
CA GLU A 133 -33.00 4.74 11.09
C GLU A 133 -32.51 3.27 11.01
N GLU A 134 -32.38 2.73 9.79
CA GLU A 134 -31.99 1.34 9.55
C GLU A 134 -30.47 1.14 9.55
N PHE A 135 -29.91 0.66 10.65
CA PHE A 135 -28.47 0.44 10.82
C PHE A 135 -27.85 -0.43 9.72
N HIS A 136 -28.50 -1.52 9.31
CA HIS A 136 -27.96 -2.48 8.34
C HIS A 136 -27.58 -1.80 7.02
N LEU A 137 -28.47 -0.97 6.47
CA LEU A 137 -28.25 -0.34 5.16
C LEU A 137 -27.15 0.74 5.23
N TRP A 138 -27.12 1.53 6.30
CA TRP A 138 -26.04 2.48 6.57
C TRP A 138 -24.69 1.77 6.70
N PHE A 139 -24.65 0.64 7.40
CA PHE A 139 -23.42 -0.12 7.62
C PHE A 139 -22.93 -0.80 6.33
N GLN A 140 -23.80 -1.43 5.53
CA GLN A 140 -23.43 -1.98 4.23
C GLN A 140 -22.89 -0.90 3.28
N LEU A 141 -23.53 0.28 3.26
CA LEU A 141 -23.01 1.41 2.49
C LEU A 141 -21.62 1.83 2.97
N ALA A 142 -21.41 1.95 4.28
CA ALA A 142 -20.11 2.30 4.84
C ALA A 142 -19.00 1.31 4.44
N LEU A 143 -19.28 0.00 4.52
CA LEU A 143 -18.34 -1.05 4.14
C LEU A 143 -18.07 -1.06 2.63
N SER A 144 -19.10 -0.87 1.79
CA SER A 144 -18.92 -0.79 0.34
C SER A 144 -18.09 0.43 -0.08
N LEU A 145 -18.31 1.60 0.54
CA LEU A 145 -17.52 2.81 0.30
C LEU A 145 -16.07 2.62 0.76
N MET A 146 -15.86 1.89 1.86
CA MET A 146 -14.52 1.55 2.34
C MET A 146 -13.78 0.65 1.35
N ALA A 147 -14.44 -0.42 0.89
CA ALA A 147 -13.89 -1.35 -0.08
C ALA A 147 -13.66 -0.71 -1.47
N ALA A 148 -14.49 0.26 -1.85
CA ALA A 148 -14.34 1.07 -3.06
C ALA A 148 -13.23 2.15 -2.95
N GLY A 149 -12.53 2.28 -1.83
CA GLY A 149 -11.50 3.30 -1.63
C GLY A 149 -12.02 4.73 -1.46
N LYS A 150 -13.35 4.93 -1.33
CA LYS A 150 -13.99 6.23 -1.09
C LYS A 150 -13.92 6.60 0.41
N SER A 151 -12.71 6.63 0.97
CA SER A 151 -12.45 6.69 2.42
C SER A 151 -13.12 7.88 3.12
N ALA A 152 -13.06 9.09 2.56
CA ALA A 152 -13.63 10.29 3.19
C ALA A 152 -15.15 10.21 3.34
N ARG A 153 -15.84 9.60 2.36
CA ARG A 153 -17.30 9.38 2.43
C ARG A 153 -17.62 8.26 3.42
N ALA A 154 -16.85 7.18 3.40
CA ALA A 154 -17.00 6.08 4.35
C ALA A 154 -16.93 6.57 5.81
N VAL A 155 -15.99 7.44 6.16
CA VAL A 155 -15.90 8.03 7.52
C VAL A 155 -17.18 8.79 7.91
N LYS A 156 -17.79 9.55 6.99
CA LYS A 156 -19.05 10.27 7.26
C LYS A 156 -20.21 9.31 7.51
N VAL A 157 -20.33 8.26 6.70
CA VAL A 157 -21.37 7.23 6.87
C VAL A 157 -21.15 6.45 8.17
N LEU A 158 -19.90 6.14 8.53
CA LEU A 158 -19.56 5.50 9.81
C LEU A 158 -19.95 6.36 11.02
N LYS A 159 -19.83 7.70 10.95
CA LYS A 159 -20.32 8.60 12.02
C LYS A 159 -21.82 8.44 12.25
N GLU A 160 -22.61 8.29 11.19
CA GLU A 160 -24.05 7.99 11.31
C GLU A 160 -24.29 6.59 11.87
N CYS A 161 -23.51 5.58 11.44
CA CYS A 161 -23.59 4.23 12.01
C CYS A 161 -23.32 4.23 13.52
N MET A 162 -22.35 5.04 14.00
CA MET A 162 -22.06 5.20 15.43
C MET A 162 -23.22 5.86 16.18
N ARG A 163 -23.93 6.80 15.56
CA ARG A 163 -25.13 7.43 16.14
C ARG A 163 -26.27 6.41 16.30
N LEU A 164 -26.43 5.52 15.31
CA LEU A 164 -27.49 4.50 15.32
C LEU A 164 -27.17 3.34 16.28
N LYS A 165 -25.90 2.94 16.39
CA LYS A 165 -25.47 1.81 17.24
C LYS A 165 -24.20 2.19 18.04
N PRO A 166 -24.33 2.92 19.15
CA PRO A 166 -23.20 3.40 19.93
C PRO A 166 -22.45 2.30 20.70
N ASP A 167 -23.05 1.12 20.87
CA ASP A 167 -22.46 0.00 21.62
C ASP A 167 -21.42 -0.81 20.83
N ASP A 168 -21.29 -0.59 19.52
CA ASP A 168 -20.43 -1.40 18.65
C ASP A 168 -19.03 -0.77 18.48
N PRO A 169 -17.96 -1.34 19.07
CA PRO A 169 -16.61 -0.78 18.99
C PRO A 169 -15.97 -0.93 17.61
N THR A 170 -16.52 -1.79 16.73
CA THR A 170 -15.96 -2.05 15.40
C THR A 170 -16.08 -0.83 14.50
N ILE A 171 -17.20 -0.10 14.60
CA ILE A 171 -17.52 1.05 13.76
C ILE A 171 -16.49 2.19 13.95
N PRO A 172 -16.21 2.68 15.18
CA PRO A 172 -15.16 3.67 15.38
C PRO A 172 -13.77 3.12 15.04
N LEU A 173 -13.45 1.83 15.29
CA LEU A 173 -12.15 1.26 14.90
C LEU A 173 -11.93 1.30 13.37
N LEU A 174 -12.95 0.95 12.59
CA LEU A 174 -12.93 1.09 11.13
C LEU A 174 -12.76 2.55 10.70
N ALA A 175 -13.37 3.48 11.41
CA ALA A 175 -13.19 4.91 11.17
C ALA A 175 -11.75 5.36 11.47
N VAL A 176 -11.14 4.89 12.57
CA VAL A 176 -9.71 5.17 12.87
C VAL A 176 -8.83 4.65 11.75
N LYS A 177 -9.03 3.40 11.30
CA LYS A 177 -8.25 2.79 10.21
C LYS A 177 -8.23 3.66 8.96
N LEU A 178 -9.39 4.21 8.56
CA LEU A 178 -9.48 5.11 7.42
C LEU A 178 -8.81 6.47 7.67
N CYS A 179 -8.93 7.00 8.89
CA CYS A 179 -8.34 8.28 9.27
C CYS A 179 -6.82 8.23 9.30
N ILE A 180 -6.22 7.15 9.83
CA ILE A 180 -4.75 7.00 9.92
C ILE A 180 -4.10 6.52 8.62
N GLY A 181 -4.88 5.93 7.71
CA GLY A 181 -4.42 5.53 6.38
C GLY A 181 -4.31 6.72 5.43
N ASN A 182 -4.84 6.57 4.22
CA ASN A 182 -4.66 7.55 3.13
C ASN A 182 -5.24 8.94 3.41
N LEU A 183 -6.20 9.08 4.34
CA LEU A 183 -6.82 10.39 4.64
C LEU A 183 -5.95 11.28 5.51
N HIS A 184 -5.10 10.68 6.35
CA HIS A 184 -4.25 11.39 7.31
C HIS A 184 -5.01 12.34 8.26
N TRP A 185 -6.24 11.99 8.65
CA TRP A 185 -7.08 12.75 9.58
C TRP A 185 -6.81 12.36 11.04
N LEU A 186 -5.59 12.63 11.51
CA LEU A 186 -5.10 12.19 12.83
C LEU A 186 -5.93 12.75 14.02
N GLU A 187 -6.56 13.91 13.87
CA GLU A 187 -7.47 14.50 14.87
C GLU A 187 -8.79 13.76 15.04
N GLU A 188 -9.38 13.34 13.92
CA GLU A 188 -10.59 12.50 13.94
C GLU A 188 -10.23 11.08 14.43
N GLY A 189 -9.09 10.54 13.98
CA GLY A 189 -8.58 9.25 14.43
C GLY A 189 -8.38 9.17 15.95
N GLU A 190 -7.82 10.21 16.58
CA GLU A 190 -7.69 10.27 18.04
C GLU A 190 -9.06 10.23 18.74
N ARG A 191 -10.04 11.00 18.23
CA ARG A 191 -11.38 11.04 18.80
C ARG A 191 -12.06 9.68 18.73
N PHE A 192 -12.03 9.03 17.58
CA PHE A 192 -12.61 7.70 17.41
C PHE A 192 -11.91 6.65 18.28
N ALA A 193 -10.58 6.68 18.40
CA ALA A 193 -9.86 5.76 19.26
C ALA A 193 -10.21 5.95 20.75
N LYS A 194 -10.36 7.20 21.21
CA LYS A 194 -10.83 7.49 22.58
C LYS A 194 -12.22 6.95 22.85
N ILE A 195 -13.15 7.12 21.89
CA ILE A 195 -14.50 6.55 22.01
C ILE A 195 -14.43 5.03 22.27
N VAL A 196 -13.58 4.29 21.55
CA VAL A 196 -13.39 2.84 21.77
C VAL A 196 -12.85 2.53 23.16
N ILE A 197 -11.92 3.33 23.68
CA ILE A 197 -11.33 3.12 25.01
C ILE A 197 -12.37 3.37 26.11
N ASP A 198 -13.24 4.35 25.91
CA ASP A 198 -14.26 4.77 26.87
C ASP A 198 -15.50 3.85 26.88
N MET A 199 -15.61 2.92 25.92
CA MET A 199 -16.70 1.93 25.80
C MET A 199 -16.65 0.81 26.87
N GLY A 200 -16.74 1.16 28.16
CA GLY A 200 -17.14 0.27 29.28
C GLY A 200 -16.53 -1.15 29.34
N GLU A 201 -17.15 -2.07 30.08
CA GLU A 201 -16.68 -3.47 30.22
C GLU A 201 -17.14 -4.39 29.07
N LYS A 202 -18.21 -4.02 28.35
CA LYS A 202 -18.76 -4.81 27.24
C LYS A 202 -17.80 -4.97 26.05
N ALA A 203 -16.81 -4.08 25.93
CA ALA A 203 -15.81 -4.07 24.87
C ALA A 203 -14.39 -4.34 25.40
N ALA A 204 -14.24 -5.10 26.50
CA ALA A 204 -12.95 -5.33 27.16
C ALA A 204 -11.86 -5.85 26.18
N GLU A 205 -12.21 -6.76 25.27
CA GLU A 205 -11.29 -7.27 24.24
C GLU A 205 -10.91 -6.20 23.20
N PHE A 206 -11.84 -5.32 22.85
CA PHE A 206 -11.61 -4.21 21.90
C PHE A 206 -10.91 -3.02 22.54
N ARG A 207 -10.87 -2.93 23.88
CA ARG A 207 -10.13 -1.88 24.59
C ARG A 207 -8.63 -1.94 24.27
N ALA A 208 -8.06 -3.16 24.15
CA ALA A 208 -6.69 -3.34 23.69
C ALA A 208 -6.48 -2.75 22.29
N LYS A 209 -7.41 -3.02 21.36
CA LYS A 209 -7.40 -2.44 19.99
C LYS A 209 -7.60 -0.92 19.99
N GLY A 210 -8.39 -0.38 20.92
CA GLY A 210 -8.52 1.07 21.13
C GLY A 210 -7.20 1.72 21.54
N TYR A 211 -6.47 1.10 22.47
CA TYR A 211 -5.12 1.55 22.85
C TYR A 211 -4.08 1.37 21.74
N LEU A 212 -4.18 0.30 20.95
CA LEU A 212 -3.36 0.13 19.75
C LEU A 212 -3.61 1.26 18.74
N ALA A 213 -4.88 1.53 18.46
CA ALA A 213 -5.33 2.57 17.54
C ALA A 213 -4.86 3.98 17.98
N ILE A 214 -5.04 4.34 19.25
CA ILE A 214 -4.58 5.65 19.74
C ILE A 214 -3.05 5.74 19.77
N GLY A 215 -2.35 4.63 20.03
CA GLY A 215 -0.88 4.56 19.96
C GLY A 215 -0.36 4.84 18.55
N LEU A 216 -1.00 4.26 17.53
CA LEU A 216 -0.67 4.53 16.12
C LEU A 216 -0.92 5.99 15.75
N VAL A 217 -2.05 6.57 16.17
CA VAL A 217 -2.35 8.00 15.96
C VAL A 217 -1.27 8.89 16.58
N TYR A 218 -0.89 8.64 17.85
CA TYR A 218 0.16 9.42 18.49
C TYR A 218 1.53 9.22 17.84
N SER A 219 1.86 8.01 17.40
CA SER A 219 3.10 7.75 16.66
C SER A 219 3.15 8.57 15.36
N LEU A 220 2.06 8.59 14.58
CA LEU A 220 1.95 9.38 13.35
C LEU A 220 2.05 10.87 13.64
N ARG A 221 1.37 11.37 14.68
CA ARG A 221 1.50 12.78 15.10
C ARG A 221 2.89 13.15 15.55
N ALA A 222 3.63 12.23 16.16
CA ALA A 222 5.02 12.46 16.50
C ALA A 222 5.89 12.64 15.25
N THR A 223 5.53 12.03 14.12
CA THR A 223 6.23 12.24 12.84
C THR A 223 5.87 13.58 12.19
N ASP A 224 4.61 14.02 12.31
CA ASP A 224 4.16 15.29 11.74
C ASP A 224 4.51 16.52 12.58
N ALA A 225 4.78 16.33 13.88
CA ALA A 225 5.08 17.41 14.80
C ALA A 225 6.36 18.15 14.36
N SER A 226 6.28 19.48 14.24
CA SER A 226 7.40 20.32 13.82
C SER A 226 8.39 20.66 14.94
N LEU A 227 7.92 20.63 16.20
CA LEU A 227 8.72 20.98 17.37
C LEU A 227 9.19 19.71 18.08
N ARG A 228 10.48 19.63 18.38
CA ARG A 228 11.08 18.51 19.12
C ARG A 228 10.35 18.16 20.43
N GLY A 229 9.96 19.17 21.21
CA GLY A 229 9.23 18.93 22.47
C GLY A 229 7.88 18.22 22.26
N MET A 230 7.17 18.57 21.18
CA MET A 230 5.90 17.94 20.80
C MET A 230 6.13 16.52 20.27
N GLN A 231 7.19 16.31 19.48
CA GLN A 231 7.58 14.97 19.00
C GLN A 231 7.83 14.03 20.20
N GLU A 232 8.63 14.45 21.18
CA GLU A 232 8.94 13.67 22.37
C GLU A 232 7.69 13.39 23.24
N GLU A 233 6.78 14.36 23.38
CA GLU A 233 5.53 14.17 24.11
C GLU A 233 4.64 13.12 23.42
N TYR A 234 4.46 13.22 22.10
CA TYR A 234 3.66 12.25 21.35
C TYR A 234 4.30 10.85 21.31
N GLN A 235 5.64 10.75 21.23
CA GLN A 235 6.34 9.47 21.34
C GLN A 235 6.10 8.81 22.70
N LYS A 236 6.14 9.57 23.81
CA LYS A 236 5.81 9.06 25.16
C LYS A 236 4.36 8.59 25.26
N LYS A 237 3.41 9.37 24.71
CA LYS A 237 2.00 8.97 24.66
C LYS A 237 1.80 7.69 23.86
N ALA A 238 2.42 7.59 22.67
CA ALA A 238 2.36 6.40 21.83
C ALA A 238 2.91 5.17 22.56
N LEU A 239 4.08 5.28 23.18
CA LEU A 239 4.69 4.20 23.96
C LEU A 239 3.78 3.73 25.09
N SER A 240 3.21 4.66 25.87
CA SER A 240 2.30 4.33 26.97
C SER A 240 1.04 3.63 26.49
N ALA A 241 0.52 4.00 25.32
CA ALA A 241 -0.65 3.38 24.73
C ALA A 241 -0.35 1.95 24.24
N PHE A 242 0.78 1.73 23.58
CA PHE A 242 1.19 0.39 23.14
C PHE A 242 1.49 -0.54 24.31
N GLN A 243 2.14 -0.04 25.38
CA GLN A 243 2.34 -0.82 26.61
C GLN A 243 1.00 -1.23 27.25
N ARG A 244 0.01 -0.33 27.27
CA ARG A 244 -1.34 -0.68 27.73
C ARG A 244 -2.01 -1.71 26.83
N ALA A 245 -1.92 -1.55 25.51
CA ALA A 245 -2.48 -2.52 24.56
C ALA A 245 -1.89 -3.92 24.77
N GLN A 246 -0.57 -4.02 24.91
CA GLN A 246 0.14 -5.27 25.18
C GLN A 246 -0.23 -5.88 26.54
N SER A 247 -0.41 -5.06 27.58
CA SER A 247 -0.81 -5.56 28.92
C SER A 247 -2.23 -6.12 28.94
N LEU A 248 -3.13 -5.57 28.12
CA LEU A 248 -4.52 -6.00 28.01
C LEU A 248 -4.68 -7.21 27.10
N SER A 249 -3.84 -7.33 26.07
CA SER A 249 -3.84 -8.46 25.14
C SER A 249 -2.40 -8.90 24.82
N PRO A 250 -1.81 -9.78 25.65
CA PRO A 250 -0.44 -10.25 25.44
C PRO A 250 -0.31 -11.23 24.27
N THR A 251 -1.44 -11.76 23.77
CA THR A 251 -1.50 -12.68 22.62
C THR A 251 -1.61 -11.95 21.28
N ASP A 252 -1.89 -10.64 21.28
CA ASP A 252 -1.99 -9.85 20.06
C ASP A 252 -0.60 -9.49 19.54
N HIS A 253 -0.19 -10.14 18.45
CA HIS A 253 1.11 -9.89 17.82
C HIS A 253 1.27 -8.44 17.34
N LEU A 254 0.18 -7.77 16.91
CA LEU A 254 0.24 -6.39 16.43
C LEU A 254 0.54 -5.42 17.56
N ALA A 255 -0.03 -5.64 18.75
CA ALA A 255 0.23 -4.81 19.92
C ALA A 255 1.71 -4.88 20.34
N VAL A 256 2.26 -6.10 20.38
CA VAL A 256 3.68 -6.34 20.70
C VAL A 256 4.59 -5.79 19.60
N PHE A 257 4.24 -6.00 18.33
CA PHE A 257 4.98 -5.49 17.18
C PHE A 257 5.08 -3.96 17.18
N TYR A 258 3.94 -3.25 17.33
CA TYR A 258 3.95 -1.78 17.33
C TYR A 258 4.62 -1.17 18.57
N LEU A 259 4.56 -1.86 19.71
CA LEU A 259 5.39 -1.51 20.87
C LEU A 259 6.88 -1.59 20.51
N ALA A 260 7.31 -2.68 19.89
CA ALA A 260 8.68 -2.87 19.46
C ALA A 260 9.11 -1.81 18.43
N LEU A 261 8.24 -1.50 17.46
CA LEU A 261 8.48 -0.45 16.46
C LEU A 261 8.63 0.92 17.10
N GLN A 262 7.79 1.26 18.09
CA GLN A 262 7.87 2.54 18.79
C GLN A 262 9.15 2.65 19.65
N LEU A 263 9.57 1.56 20.29
CA LEU A 263 10.86 1.48 20.99
C LEU A 263 12.04 1.64 20.02
N ALA A 264 11.96 1.02 18.83
CA ALA A 264 12.96 1.15 17.78
C ALA A 264 13.09 2.61 17.29
N VAL A 265 11.96 3.28 17.03
CA VAL A 265 11.92 4.72 16.69
C VAL A 265 12.54 5.58 17.79
N SER A 266 12.34 5.19 19.05
CA SER A 266 12.93 5.84 20.24
C SER A 266 14.39 5.45 20.50
N ARG A 267 15.03 4.69 19.59
CA ARG A 267 16.42 4.19 19.67
C ARG A 267 16.72 3.25 20.84
N GLN A 268 15.70 2.66 21.47
CA GLN A 268 15.84 1.65 22.52
C GLN A 268 15.98 0.24 21.90
N ILE A 269 17.12 0.03 21.21
CA ILE A 269 17.35 -1.16 20.35
C ILE A 269 17.24 -2.50 21.11
N PRO A 270 17.82 -2.68 22.32
CA PRO A 270 17.77 -3.98 23.01
C PRO A 270 16.34 -4.37 23.43
N GLU A 271 15.58 -3.41 23.93
CA GLU A 271 14.18 -3.63 24.35
C GLU A 271 13.30 -3.93 23.13
N ALA A 272 13.48 -3.17 22.05
CA ALA A 272 12.79 -3.43 20.78
C ALA A 272 13.06 -4.84 20.26
N LEU A 273 14.31 -5.32 20.30
CA LEU A 273 14.65 -6.69 19.90
C LEU A 273 13.96 -7.76 20.74
N GLY A 274 13.82 -7.52 22.05
CA GLY A 274 13.07 -8.40 22.95
C GLY A 274 11.61 -8.56 22.51
N TYR A 275 10.93 -7.43 22.28
CA TYR A 275 9.53 -7.44 21.86
C TYR A 275 9.34 -7.94 20.42
N VAL A 276 10.22 -7.65 19.46
CA VAL A 276 10.11 -8.23 18.11
C VAL A 276 10.23 -9.74 18.14
N ARG A 277 11.14 -10.30 18.95
CA ARG A 277 11.24 -11.75 19.11
C ARG A 277 9.97 -12.33 19.73
N GLN A 278 9.35 -11.63 20.68
CA GLN A 278 8.05 -12.03 21.22
C GLN A 278 6.93 -11.97 20.15
N ALA A 279 6.92 -10.93 19.30
CA ALA A 279 5.96 -10.83 18.20
C ALA A 279 6.13 -12.00 17.20
N LEU A 280 7.37 -12.36 16.87
CA LEU A 280 7.70 -13.51 16.01
C LEU A 280 7.37 -14.86 16.66
N GLN A 281 7.42 -14.96 18.00
CA GLN A 281 6.94 -16.16 18.70
C GLN A 281 5.42 -16.33 18.61
N LEU A 282 4.67 -15.22 18.55
CA LEU A 282 3.23 -15.24 18.35
C LEU A 282 2.87 -15.50 16.88
N GLN A 283 3.58 -14.86 15.93
CA GLN A 283 3.44 -15.07 14.50
C GLN A 283 4.82 -15.07 13.81
N GLY A 284 5.31 -16.27 13.47
CA GLY A 284 6.64 -16.45 12.86
C GLY A 284 6.78 -15.88 11.46
N ASP A 285 5.68 -15.87 10.69
CA ASP A 285 5.69 -15.53 9.27
C ASP A 285 5.30 -14.08 9.00
N ASP A 286 5.17 -13.23 10.03
CA ASP A 286 4.79 -11.83 9.85
C ASP A 286 5.88 -11.03 9.15
N VAL A 287 5.55 -10.49 7.97
CA VAL A 287 6.47 -9.74 7.10
C VAL A 287 7.04 -8.50 7.80
N HIS A 288 6.22 -7.81 8.60
CA HIS A 288 6.61 -6.58 9.27
C HIS A 288 7.54 -6.85 10.46
N SER A 289 7.26 -7.90 11.24
CA SER A 289 8.11 -8.33 12.35
C SER A 289 9.48 -8.82 11.86
N LEU A 290 9.53 -9.60 10.78
CA LEU A 290 10.79 -10.02 10.15
C LEU A 290 11.59 -8.82 9.62
N HIS A 291 10.91 -7.88 8.97
CA HIS A 291 11.55 -6.66 8.48
C HIS A 291 12.13 -5.83 9.63
N LEU A 292 11.36 -5.62 10.71
CA LEU A 292 11.82 -4.87 11.87
C LEU A 292 12.99 -5.56 12.57
N LEU A 293 12.99 -6.89 12.65
CA LEU A 293 14.13 -7.66 13.18
C LEU A 293 15.40 -7.38 12.36
N ALA A 294 15.32 -7.44 11.03
CA ALA A 294 16.45 -7.13 10.16
C ALA A 294 16.93 -5.67 10.33
N LEU A 295 16.02 -4.70 10.45
CA LEU A 295 16.37 -3.30 10.69
C LEU A 295 17.07 -3.12 12.05
N LEU A 296 16.60 -3.78 13.11
CA LEU A 296 17.21 -3.73 14.43
C LEU A 296 18.61 -4.39 14.47
N LEU A 297 18.79 -5.52 13.79
CA LEU A 297 20.10 -6.16 13.62
C LEU A 297 21.06 -5.25 12.84
N SER A 298 20.56 -4.59 11.79
CA SER A 298 21.35 -3.60 11.04
C SER A 298 21.73 -2.38 11.90
N ALA A 299 20.86 -1.99 12.84
CA ALA A 299 21.17 -0.91 13.80
C ALA A 299 22.32 -1.29 14.73
N GLN A 300 22.42 -2.58 15.10
CA GLN A 300 23.54 -3.14 15.86
C GLN A 300 24.77 -3.46 15.00
N LYS A 301 24.77 -3.10 13.70
CA LYS A 301 25.83 -3.42 12.73
C LYS A 301 26.01 -4.92 12.44
N HIS A 302 25.05 -5.76 12.84
CA HIS A 302 24.99 -7.18 12.48
C HIS A 302 24.37 -7.34 11.07
N TYR A 303 25.07 -6.82 10.07
CA TYR A 303 24.50 -6.70 8.72
C TYR A 303 24.33 -8.05 7.99
N HIS A 304 25.21 -9.02 8.22
CA HIS A 304 25.08 -10.36 7.64
C HIS A 304 23.84 -11.10 8.18
N ASP A 305 23.60 -11.02 9.49
CA ASP A 305 22.41 -11.61 10.10
C ASP A 305 21.14 -10.91 9.62
N ALA A 306 21.17 -9.57 9.52
CA ALA A 306 20.07 -8.80 8.95
C ALA A 306 19.75 -9.22 7.51
N LEU A 307 20.78 -9.44 6.68
CA LEU A 307 20.62 -9.88 5.29
C LEU A 307 20.00 -11.29 5.23
N ASN A 308 20.46 -12.22 6.08
CA ASN A 308 19.89 -13.57 6.15
C ASN A 308 18.40 -13.55 6.52
N ILE A 309 18.00 -12.70 7.47
CA ILE A 309 16.58 -12.53 7.84
C ILE A 309 15.77 -11.96 6.68
N ILE A 310 16.31 -10.99 5.93
CA ILE A 310 15.63 -10.45 4.74
C ILE A 310 15.52 -11.50 3.63
N GLU A 311 16.53 -12.33 3.43
CA GLU A 311 16.48 -13.41 2.43
C GLU A 311 15.46 -14.48 2.79
N MET A 312 15.34 -14.82 4.08
CA MET A 312 14.28 -15.68 4.60
C MET A 312 12.90 -15.04 4.44
N ALA A 313 12.74 -13.75 4.75
CA ALA A 313 11.47 -13.07 4.52
C ALA A 313 11.10 -13.02 3.03
N LEU A 314 12.08 -12.88 2.14
CA LEU A 314 11.87 -12.87 0.68
C LEU A 314 11.62 -14.27 0.08
N SER A 315 11.91 -15.37 0.78
CA SER A 315 11.49 -16.70 0.31
C SER A 315 9.98 -16.86 0.41
N GLU A 316 9.36 -16.31 1.47
CA GLU A 316 7.91 -16.29 1.66
C GLU A 316 7.22 -15.15 0.90
N TYR A 317 7.88 -13.99 0.82
CA TYR A 317 7.33 -12.77 0.22
C TYR A 317 8.20 -12.24 -0.95
N PRO A 318 8.33 -12.98 -2.07
CA PRO A 318 9.27 -12.65 -3.15
C PRO A 318 8.93 -11.35 -3.89
N GLU A 319 7.69 -10.90 -3.88
CA GLU A 319 7.21 -9.69 -4.57
C GLU A 319 7.17 -8.43 -3.68
N ASN A 320 7.66 -8.52 -2.43
CA ASN A 320 7.64 -7.38 -1.52
C ASN A 320 8.80 -6.40 -1.80
N PHE A 321 8.50 -5.32 -2.50
CA PHE A 321 9.47 -4.28 -2.86
C PHE A 321 10.13 -3.60 -1.66
N ILE A 322 9.44 -3.46 -0.52
CA ILE A 322 10.01 -2.82 0.68
C ILE A 322 11.15 -3.67 1.26
N LEU A 323 10.96 -4.99 1.31
CA LEU A 323 12.02 -5.93 1.69
C LEU A 323 13.16 -5.91 0.68
N LEU A 324 12.86 -5.88 -0.62
CA LEU A 324 13.88 -5.82 -1.68
C LEU A 324 14.71 -4.52 -1.61
N PHE A 325 14.10 -3.37 -1.32
CA PHE A 325 14.85 -2.12 -1.09
C PHE A 325 15.79 -2.23 0.11
N THR A 326 15.34 -2.88 1.18
CA THR A 326 16.18 -3.15 2.36
C THR A 326 17.33 -4.10 2.02
N LYS A 327 17.05 -5.13 1.20
CA LYS A 327 18.06 -6.07 0.69
C LYS A 327 19.15 -5.35 -0.09
N VAL A 328 18.78 -4.52 -1.07
CA VAL A 328 19.74 -3.73 -1.88
C VAL A 328 20.67 -2.92 -0.99
N LYS A 329 20.13 -2.29 0.06
CA LYS A 329 20.92 -1.50 1.01
C LYS A 329 21.89 -2.34 1.84
N LEU A 330 21.46 -3.49 2.33
CA LEU A 330 22.31 -4.42 3.07
C LEU A 330 23.38 -5.04 2.18
N GLU A 331 23.05 -5.41 0.95
CA GLU A 331 24.01 -5.95 -0.03
C GLU A 331 25.09 -4.93 -0.37
N THR A 332 24.73 -3.66 -0.55
CA THR A 332 25.69 -2.59 -0.79
C THR A 332 26.75 -2.49 0.32
N LEU A 333 26.39 -2.80 1.57
CA LEU A 333 27.32 -2.79 2.70
C LEU A 333 28.09 -4.10 2.90
N CYS A 334 27.47 -5.26 2.66
CA CYS A 334 28.03 -6.56 3.03
C CYS A 334 28.65 -7.37 1.90
N ARG A 335 28.13 -7.22 0.68
CA ARG A 335 28.48 -8.06 -0.47
C ARG A 335 29.24 -7.25 -1.50
N GLY A 336 28.73 -6.06 -1.79
CA GLY A 336 29.28 -5.15 -2.78
C GLY A 336 28.19 -4.48 -3.61
N PRO A 337 28.58 -3.48 -4.42
CA PRO A 337 27.64 -2.77 -5.28
C PRO A 337 27.13 -3.63 -6.45
N GLU A 338 27.89 -4.65 -6.89
CA GLU A 338 27.50 -5.50 -8.02
C GLU A 338 26.28 -6.38 -7.68
N GLU A 339 26.27 -7.00 -6.49
CA GLU A 339 25.13 -7.78 -6.00
C GLU A 339 23.89 -6.91 -5.80
N ALA A 340 24.07 -5.72 -5.23
CA ALA A 340 22.99 -4.76 -5.05
C ALA A 340 22.33 -4.35 -6.39
N LEU A 341 23.14 -4.13 -7.43
CA LEU A 341 22.66 -3.84 -8.78
C LEU A 341 21.95 -5.05 -9.42
N LEU A 342 22.41 -6.28 -9.17
CA LEU A 342 21.71 -7.50 -9.59
C LEU A 342 20.34 -7.62 -8.93
N SER A 343 20.23 -7.28 -7.65
CA SER A 343 18.95 -7.20 -6.95
C SER A 343 18.03 -6.12 -7.55
N CYS A 344 18.54 -4.92 -7.86
CA CYS A 344 17.78 -3.89 -8.59
C CYS A 344 17.25 -4.40 -9.94
N LYS A 345 18.09 -5.13 -10.71
CA LYS A 345 17.67 -5.75 -11.97
C LYS A 345 16.55 -6.78 -11.75
N ARG A 346 16.66 -7.62 -10.72
CA ARG A 346 15.60 -8.57 -10.34
C ARG A 346 14.31 -7.85 -9.95
N MET A 347 14.40 -6.73 -9.23
CA MET A 347 13.22 -5.91 -8.88
C MET A 347 12.51 -5.37 -10.12
N LEU A 348 13.24 -4.94 -11.16
CA LEU A 348 12.64 -4.52 -12.42
C LEU A 348 11.92 -5.68 -13.14
N GLN A 349 12.47 -6.90 -13.09
CA GLN A 349 11.82 -8.08 -13.65
C GLN A 349 10.54 -8.44 -12.90
N ILE A 350 10.57 -8.39 -11.57
CA ILE A 350 9.39 -8.59 -10.72
C ILE A 350 8.35 -7.51 -11.04
N TRP A 351 8.75 -6.24 -11.13
CA TRP A 351 7.85 -5.15 -11.48
C TRP A 351 7.17 -5.37 -12.83
N LYS A 352 7.93 -5.76 -13.86
CA LYS A 352 7.37 -6.11 -15.17
C LYS A 352 6.36 -7.26 -15.08
N SER A 353 6.70 -8.32 -14.35
CA SER A 353 5.82 -9.48 -14.14
C SER A 353 4.52 -9.13 -13.41
N CYS A 354 4.60 -8.27 -12.39
CA CYS A 354 3.44 -7.84 -11.60
C CYS A 354 2.52 -6.90 -12.38
N TYR A 355 3.09 -6.03 -13.22
CA TYR A 355 2.36 -4.91 -13.81
C TYR A 355 2.29 -4.94 -15.33
N ASN A 356 2.38 -6.12 -15.97
CA ASN A 356 2.22 -6.33 -17.42
C ASN A 356 1.28 -5.27 -18.00
N LEU A 357 1.86 -4.20 -18.55
CA LEU A 357 1.11 -3.07 -19.07
C LEU A 357 0.42 -3.59 -20.33
N THR A 358 -0.82 -4.02 -20.16
CA THR A 358 -1.66 -4.43 -21.26
C THR A 358 -1.72 -3.25 -22.23
N ASN A 359 -1.24 -3.48 -23.44
CA ASN A 359 -1.42 -2.54 -24.53
C ASN A 359 -2.92 -2.20 -24.62
N PRO A 360 -3.30 -0.92 -24.71
CA PRO A 360 -4.70 -0.50 -24.73
C PRO A 360 -5.50 -1.03 -25.94
N SER A 361 -4.84 -1.69 -26.91
CA SER A 361 -5.48 -2.36 -28.05
C SER A 361 -6.25 -3.63 -27.67
N ASP A 362 -6.15 -4.13 -26.44
CA ASP A 362 -6.88 -5.33 -25.97
C ASP A 362 -7.90 -5.03 -24.86
N SER A 363 -8.43 -3.79 -24.88
CA SER A 363 -9.48 -3.30 -23.98
C SER A 363 -10.88 -3.90 -24.25
N GLY A 364 -10.93 -5.22 -24.43
CA GLY A 364 -12.15 -6.00 -24.63
C GLY A 364 -12.38 -7.13 -23.62
N ARG A 365 -11.41 -7.47 -22.76
CA ARG A 365 -11.60 -8.50 -21.73
C ARG A 365 -11.05 -8.03 -20.40
N GLY A 366 -11.94 -7.97 -19.40
CA GLY A 366 -11.65 -7.48 -18.06
C GLY A 366 -10.46 -8.20 -17.45
N SER A 367 -9.35 -7.47 -17.30
CA SER A 367 -8.19 -7.92 -16.53
C SER A 367 -8.54 -7.79 -15.05
N SER A 368 -9.20 -8.82 -14.53
CA SER A 368 -9.30 -9.10 -13.11
C SER A 368 -7.98 -9.72 -12.67
N LEU A 369 -7.42 -9.20 -11.57
CA LEU A 369 -6.18 -9.65 -10.89
C LEU A 369 -6.19 -11.15 -10.49
N LEU A 370 -7.25 -11.90 -10.76
CA LEU A 370 -7.40 -13.32 -10.44
C LEU A 370 -6.98 -14.29 -11.56
N ASP A 371 -6.81 -13.83 -12.81
CA ASP A 371 -6.48 -14.74 -13.93
C ASP A 371 -5.00 -15.21 -13.96
N ARG A 372 -4.16 -14.68 -13.06
CA ARG A 372 -2.73 -15.05 -12.97
C ARG A 372 -2.50 -16.47 -12.44
N ALA A 373 -3.54 -17.14 -11.92
CA ALA A 373 -3.44 -18.50 -11.38
C ALA A 373 -3.68 -19.62 -12.42
N VAL A 374 -4.23 -19.33 -13.61
CA VAL A 374 -4.59 -20.37 -14.60
C VAL A 374 -3.68 -20.37 -15.83
N ALA A 375 -2.93 -19.30 -16.08
CA ALA A 375 -2.01 -19.21 -17.23
C ALA A 375 -0.71 -20.03 -17.07
N ASP A 376 -0.43 -20.58 -15.89
CA ASP A 376 0.88 -21.16 -15.53
C ASP A 376 1.09 -22.63 -15.99
N ARG A 377 0.33 -23.10 -16.98
CA ARG A 377 0.46 -24.49 -17.50
C ARG A 377 0.60 -24.64 -19.02
N ARG A 378 0.60 -23.56 -19.81
CA ARG A 378 0.59 -23.68 -21.29
C ARG A 378 1.69 -22.95 -22.07
N GLN A 379 2.68 -22.34 -21.43
CA GLN A 379 3.85 -21.82 -22.14
C GLN A 379 5.14 -22.49 -21.65
N LEU A 380 5.30 -23.75 -22.05
CA LEU A 380 6.53 -24.53 -21.84
C LEU A 380 7.25 -24.88 -23.15
N ASN A 381 6.82 -24.36 -24.31
CA ASN A 381 7.42 -24.69 -25.60
C ASN A 381 7.59 -23.45 -26.48
N ALA A 382 8.71 -22.74 -26.31
CA ALA A 382 9.39 -21.99 -27.39
C ALA A 382 10.74 -21.48 -26.88
N MET A 383 11.66 -22.40 -26.54
CA MET A 383 13.08 -22.06 -26.51
C MET A 383 13.56 -21.93 -27.96
N THR A 384 13.94 -20.73 -28.37
CA THR A 384 14.86 -20.54 -29.49
C THR A 384 15.98 -19.62 -29.02
N LEU A 385 17.14 -20.23 -28.80
CA LEU A 385 18.43 -19.58 -28.58
C LEU A 385 18.86 -18.88 -29.87
N PRO A 386 19.48 -17.69 -29.83
CA PRO A 386 20.34 -17.24 -30.90
C PRO A 386 21.79 -17.65 -30.65
N ASP A 387 22.38 -18.19 -31.71
CA ASP A 387 23.71 -18.72 -31.86
C ASP A 387 24.86 -17.79 -31.46
N PHE A 388 25.94 -18.44 -31.02
CA PHE A 388 27.29 -17.90 -30.90
C PHE A 388 27.84 -17.47 -32.26
N SER A 389 28.40 -16.27 -32.35
CA SER A 389 29.61 -16.04 -33.16
C SER A 389 30.46 -14.92 -32.55
N ASP A 390 31.71 -15.26 -32.31
CA ASP A 390 32.80 -14.38 -31.87
C ASP A 390 33.15 -13.34 -32.95
N ALA A 391 33.53 -12.14 -32.49
CA ALA A 391 34.58 -11.35 -33.11
C ALA A 391 35.21 -10.44 -32.05
N GLU A 392 36.39 -10.82 -31.58
CA GLU A 392 37.28 -9.92 -30.85
C GLU A 392 37.64 -8.70 -31.71
N THR A 393 37.47 -7.50 -31.17
CA THR A 393 38.31 -6.33 -31.49
C THR A 393 38.41 -5.47 -30.23
N GLY A 394 39.63 -5.35 -29.71
CA GLY A 394 39.90 -4.84 -28.38
C GLY A 394 39.79 -3.32 -28.22
N SER A 395 39.54 -2.90 -26.99
CA SER A 395 40.16 -1.72 -26.38
C SER A 395 39.98 -1.73 -24.86
N VAL A 396 41.07 -1.42 -24.18
CA VAL A 396 41.34 -1.45 -22.74
C VAL A 396 40.38 -0.59 -21.91
N HIS A 397 39.50 -1.21 -21.13
CA HIS A 397 39.19 -0.78 -19.75
C HIS A 397 38.58 -1.95 -18.97
N ALA A 398 39.24 -2.33 -17.87
CA ALA A 398 38.75 -3.34 -16.94
C ALA A 398 37.54 -2.79 -16.17
N THR A 399 36.37 -2.82 -16.81
CA THR A 399 35.09 -2.78 -16.14
C THR A 399 34.65 -4.22 -15.92
N SER A 400 34.24 -4.56 -14.70
CA SER A 400 33.76 -5.90 -14.37
C SER A 400 32.68 -6.32 -15.37
N ILE A 401 32.84 -7.50 -15.97
CA ILE A 401 31.90 -8.09 -16.93
C ILE A 401 30.47 -8.15 -16.35
N ALA A 402 30.33 -8.20 -15.03
CA ALA A 402 29.05 -8.15 -14.33
C ALA A 402 28.38 -6.77 -14.43
N ALA A 403 29.13 -5.67 -14.28
CA ALA A 403 28.62 -4.31 -14.43
C ALA A 403 28.09 -4.05 -15.84
N SER A 404 28.84 -4.47 -16.88
CA SER A 404 28.41 -4.36 -18.28
C SER A 404 27.15 -5.17 -18.60
N ARG A 405 26.99 -6.37 -18.01
CA ARG A 405 25.78 -7.21 -18.17
C ARG A 405 24.56 -6.68 -17.42
N VAL A 406 24.76 -5.95 -16.32
CA VAL A 406 23.69 -5.22 -15.65
C VAL A 406 23.32 -3.99 -16.47
N GLU A 407 24.29 -3.24 -16.99
CA GLU A 407 24.10 -2.06 -17.85
C GLU A 407 23.28 -2.39 -19.11
N GLN A 408 23.61 -3.46 -19.82
CA GLN A 408 22.88 -3.86 -21.03
C GLN A 408 21.44 -4.24 -20.72
N ALA A 409 21.21 -4.98 -19.63
CA ALA A 409 19.86 -5.40 -19.25
C ALA A 409 19.01 -4.27 -18.65
N LEU A 410 19.61 -3.32 -17.93
CA LEU A 410 18.92 -2.09 -17.50
C LEU A 410 18.53 -1.25 -18.72
N SER A 411 19.39 -1.18 -19.73
CA SER A 411 19.11 -0.45 -20.98
C SER A 411 18.01 -1.12 -21.83
N GLU A 412 17.99 -2.46 -21.93
CA GLU A 412 16.91 -3.23 -22.56
C GLU A 412 15.58 -3.08 -21.81
N VAL A 413 15.64 -2.99 -20.48
CA VAL A 413 14.47 -2.75 -19.66
C VAL A 413 13.94 -1.33 -19.84
N ALA A 414 14.82 -0.33 -19.91
CA ALA A 414 14.45 1.07 -20.14
C ALA A 414 13.88 1.30 -21.54
N SER A 415 14.49 0.72 -22.58
CA SER A 415 14.04 0.88 -23.97
C SER A 415 12.64 0.28 -24.22
N SER A 416 12.31 -0.82 -23.54
CA SER A 416 10.96 -1.41 -23.59
C SER A 416 9.89 -0.58 -22.87
N LEU A 417 10.27 0.41 -22.05
CA LEU A 417 9.37 1.29 -21.29
C LEU A 417 9.21 2.69 -21.92
N GLN A 418 9.93 2.99 -23.00
CA GLN A 418 9.86 4.26 -23.75
C GLN A 418 8.61 4.29 -24.66
N SER A 419 7.42 4.22 -24.09
CA SER A 419 6.20 4.68 -24.77
C SER A 419 5.76 6.01 -24.15
N SER A 420 5.65 7.03 -25.00
CA SER A 420 5.28 8.42 -24.66
C SER A 420 3.77 8.60 -24.47
N ALA A 421 3.08 7.57 -23.98
CA ALA A 421 1.65 7.62 -23.70
C ALA A 421 1.38 8.09 -22.25
N PRO A 422 0.30 8.84 -22.00
CA PRO A 422 -0.10 9.17 -20.62
C PRO A 422 -0.38 7.87 -19.87
N LYS A 423 0.41 7.63 -18.82
CA LYS A 423 0.44 6.39 -18.06
C LYS A 423 -0.84 6.25 -17.22
N GLN A 424 -1.86 5.64 -17.80
CA GLN A 424 -3.10 5.25 -17.16
C GLN A 424 -2.82 4.06 -16.22
N GLY A 425 -3.22 4.16 -14.94
CA GLY A 425 -3.06 3.09 -13.95
C GLY A 425 -2.85 3.60 -12.52
N PRO A 426 -2.81 2.71 -11.51
CA PRO A 426 -2.53 3.10 -10.13
C PRO A 426 -1.17 3.81 -10.01
N LEU A 427 -1.09 4.83 -9.16
CA LEU A 427 0.13 5.64 -9.00
C LEU A 427 1.28 4.86 -8.34
N HIS A 428 0.94 3.96 -7.41
CA HIS A 428 1.91 3.25 -6.57
C HIS A 428 2.94 2.42 -7.37
N PRO A 429 2.56 1.60 -8.38
CA PRO A 429 3.53 0.88 -9.21
C PRO A 429 4.55 1.79 -9.89
N TRP A 430 4.13 2.93 -10.42
CA TRP A 430 5.04 3.88 -11.03
C TRP A 430 6.01 4.48 -10.02
N MET A 431 5.52 4.80 -8.80
CA MET A 431 6.37 5.26 -7.70
C MET A 431 7.41 4.20 -7.31
N THR A 432 7.01 2.93 -7.23
CA THR A 432 7.93 1.81 -6.99
C THR A 432 8.99 1.71 -8.09
N LEU A 433 8.60 1.82 -9.36
CA LEU A 433 9.55 1.80 -10.48
C LEU A 433 10.58 2.93 -10.39
N ALA A 434 10.11 4.15 -10.08
CA ALA A 434 10.99 5.28 -9.86
C ALA A 434 11.96 5.03 -8.70
N GLN A 435 11.48 4.46 -7.58
CA GLN A 435 12.33 4.09 -6.45
C GLN A 435 13.40 3.04 -6.82
N ILE A 436 13.07 2.03 -7.64
CA ILE A 436 14.05 1.04 -8.11
C ILE A 436 15.18 1.73 -8.88
N TRP A 437 14.84 2.62 -9.81
CA TRP A 437 15.82 3.40 -10.58
C TRP A 437 16.67 4.31 -9.69
N LEU A 438 16.07 4.96 -8.70
CA LEU A 438 16.80 5.82 -7.76
C LEU A 438 17.74 5.02 -6.86
N HIS A 439 17.36 3.82 -6.42
CA HIS A 439 18.26 2.94 -5.68
C HIS A 439 19.43 2.44 -6.53
N ALA A 440 19.20 2.08 -7.80
CA ALA A 440 20.28 1.75 -8.72
C ALA A 440 21.23 2.95 -8.93
N ALA A 441 20.68 4.16 -9.12
CA ALA A 441 21.47 5.38 -9.23
C ALA A 441 22.34 5.62 -7.98
N GLU A 442 21.79 5.40 -6.78
CA GLU A 442 22.50 5.56 -5.52
C GLU A 442 23.69 4.59 -5.40
N VAL A 443 23.53 3.34 -5.86
CA VAL A 443 24.63 2.38 -5.92
C VAL A 443 25.70 2.83 -6.90
N TYR A 444 25.33 3.29 -8.11
CA TYR A 444 26.30 3.82 -9.09
C TYR A 444 27.05 5.06 -8.58
N ILE A 445 26.39 5.94 -7.83
CA ILE A 445 27.06 7.07 -7.17
C ILE A 445 28.09 6.58 -6.16
N GLY A 446 27.75 5.57 -5.36
CA GLY A 446 28.70 4.92 -4.44
C GLY A 446 29.91 4.29 -5.15
N MET A 447 29.74 3.83 -6.40
CA MET A 447 30.82 3.33 -7.25
C MET A 447 31.65 4.43 -7.94
N GLY A 448 31.23 5.71 -7.85
CA GLY A 448 31.85 6.80 -8.59
C GLY A 448 31.50 6.85 -10.09
N LYS A 449 30.49 6.09 -10.53
CA LYS A 449 30.06 5.97 -11.92
C LYS A 449 28.97 7.00 -12.26
N ALA A 450 29.40 8.22 -12.60
CA ALA A 450 28.47 9.33 -12.81
C ALA A 450 27.56 9.19 -14.05
N ALA A 451 28.03 8.56 -15.14
CA ALA A 451 27.26 8.43 -16.37
C ALA A 451 26.05 7.51 -16.19
N GLU A 452 26.27 6.35 -15.58
CA GLU A 452 25.27 5.33 -15.29
C GLU A 452 24.26 5.82 -14.24
N ALA A 453 24.74 6.51 -13.21
CA ALA A 453 23.87 7.18 -12.24
C ALA A 453 22.96 8.23 -12.90
N THR A 454 23.47 8.95 -13.90
CA THR A 454 22.68 9.91 -14.69
C THR A 454 21.59 9.21 -15.48
N ALA A 455 21.91 8.09 -16.14
CA ALA A 455 20.94 7.32 -16.92
C ALA A 455 19.81 6.79 -16.02
N CYS A 456 20.14 6.16 -14.88
CA CYS A 456 19.14 5.67 -13.93
C CYS A 456 18.27 6.81 -13.37
N THR A 457 18.89 7.95 -13.02
CA THR A 457 18.16 9.13 -12.54
C THR A 457 17.26 9.73 -13.62
N GLN A 458 17.68 9.69 -14.88
CA GLN A 458 16.87 10.14 -16.02
C GLN A 458 15.66 9.24 -16.25
N GLU A 459 15.80 7.91 -16.10
CA GLU A 459 14.66 7.00 -16.17
C GLU A 459 13.65 7.25 -15.04
N ALA A 460 14.11 7.52 -13.81
CA ALA A 460 13.22 7.96 -12.74
C ALA A 460 12.55 9.33 -13.06
N ALA A 461 13.29 10.25 -13.67
CA ALA A 461 12.77 11.56 -14.10
C ALA A 461 11.72 11.45 -15.22
N ASN A 462 11.82 10.46 -16.10
CA ASN A 462 10.82 10.18 -17.13
C ASN A 462 9.47 9.76 -16.52
N LEU A 463 9.46 9.27 -15.27
CA LEU A 463 8.26 8.93 -14.52
C LEU A 463 7.74 10.12 -13.72
N PHE A 464 8.62 10.74 -12.92
CA PHE A 464 8.28 11.85 -12.04
C PHE A 464 9.36 12.95 -12.11
N PRO A 465 9.28 13.86 -13.10
CA PRO A 465 10.34 14.85 -13.33
C PRO A 465 10.48 15.83 -12.16
N MET A 466 9.40 16.11 -11.45
CA MET A 466 9.34 17.04 -10.30
C MET A 466 9.41 16.31 -8.94
N SER A 467 9.83 15.04 -8.90
CA SER A 467 10.02 14.34 -7.62
C SER A 467 11.24 14.87 -6.88
N HIS A 468 11.08 15.25 -5.61
CA HIS A 468 12.19 15.72 -4.77
C HIS A 468 13.34 14.70 -4.67
N ASN A 469 13.01 13.39 -4.70
CA ASN A 469 14.03 12.34 -4.70
C ASN A 469 14.84 12.32 -6.01
N VAL A 470 14.18 12.55 -7.15
CA VAL A 470 14.87 12.63 -8.45
C VAL A 470 15.78 13.85 -8.50
N LEU A 471 15.30 15.02 -8.07
CA LEU A 471 16.07 16.26 -8.01
C LEU A 471 17.26 16.12 -7.04
N PHE A 472 17.06 15.47 -5.88
CA PHE A 472 18.14 15.13 -4.96
C PHE A 472 19.21 14.25 -5.62
N MET A 473 18.81 13.19 -6.34
CA MET A 473 19.78 12.33 -7.04
C MET A 473 20.53 13.08 -8.15
N LYS A 474 19.87 14.00 -8.88
CA LYS A 474 20.55 14.88 -9.84
C LYS A 474 21.61 15.75 -9.17
N GLY A 475 21.30 16.29 -7.98
CA GLY A 475 22.26 17.04 -7.16
C GLY A 475 23.47 16.19 -6.77
N GLN A 476 23.26 14.95 -6.34
CA GLN A 476 24.36 14.03 -6.00
C GLN A 476 25.22 13.67 -7.22
N VAL A 477 24.60 13.46 -8.39
CA VAL A 477 25.33 13.22 -9.65
C VAL A 477 26.16 14.45 -10.03
N ALA A 478 25.64 15.67 -9.85
CA ALA A 478 26.37 16.90 -10.12
C ALA A 478 27.56 17.09 -9.16
N GLU A 479 27.40 16.76 -7.87
CA GLU A 479 28.52 16.73 -6.92
C GLU A 479 29.60 15.73 -7.33
N LEU A 480 29.21 14.53 -7.76
CA LEU A 480 30.15 13.50 -8.20
C LEU A 480 30.96 13.94 -9.44
N ARG A 481 30.37 14.80 -10.29
CA ARG A 481 31.05 15.43 -11.43
C ARG A 481 31.93 16.63 -11.05
N GLY A 482 31.88 17.08 -9.79
CA GLY A 482 32.59 18.27 -9.31
C GLY A 482 31.86 19.61 -9.57
N ASN A 483 30.63 19.58 -10.08
CA ASN A 483 29.85 20.78 -10.39
C ASN A 483 29.03 21.26 -9.18
N VAL A 484 29.68 21.92 -8.23
CA VAL A 484 29.06 22.37 -6.97
C VAL A 484 27.88 23.35 -7.18
N ASP A 485 28.01 24.29 -8.12
CA ASP A 485 26.95 25.28 -8.41
C ASP A 485 25.69 24.65 -9.03
N GLU A 486 25.87 23.58 -9.81
CA GLU A 486 24.76 22.81 -10.37
C GLU A 486 24.10 21.96 -9.28
N ALA A 487 24.88 21.28 -8.45
CA ALA A 487 24.38 20.52 -7.31
C ALA A 487 23.54 21.38 -6.36
N LYS A 488 24.04 22.58 -6.03
CA LYS A 488 23.32 23.55 -5.22
C LYS A 488 21.94 23.89 -5.79
N ARG A 489 21.85 24.19 -7.09
CA ARG A 489 20.57 24.52 -7.76
C ARG A 489 19.59 23.35 -7.69
N TRP A 490 20.05 22.13 -7.96
CA TRP A 490 19.19 20.94 -7.86
C TRP A 490 18.68 20.69 -6.44
N TYR A 491 19.50 20.95 -5.42
CA TYR A 491 19.06 20.85 -4.03
C TYR A 491 18.08 21.95 -3.62
N GLU A 492 18.28 23.19 -4.07
CA GLU A 492 17.31 24.27 -3.87
C GLU A 492 15.97 23.93 -4.53
N GLU A 493 15.98 23.40 -5.75
CA GLU A 493 14.78 22.91 -6.43
C GLU A 493 14.13 21.74 -5.66
N ALA A 494 14.90 20.76 -5.19
CA ALA A 494 14.39 19.65 -4.40
C ALA A 494 13.71 20.12 -3.10
N LEU A 495 14.27 21.12 -2.42
CA LEU A 495 13.67 21.73 -1.21
C LEU A 495 12.46 22.61 -1.54
N SER A 496 12.39 23.19 -2.73
CA SER A 496 11.18 23.91 -3.17
C SER A 496 9.98 22.98 -3.31
N ILE A 497 10.22 21.71 -3.66
CA ILE A 497 9.19 20.66 -3.75
C ILE A 497 8.92 20.02 -2.39
N SER A 498 9.98 19.69 -1.63
CA SER A 498 9.87 19.06 -0.32
C SER A 498 10.75 19.80 0.70
N PRO A 499 10.20 20.81 1.40
CA PRO A 499 10.97 21.62 2.36
C PRO A 499 11.52 20.82 3.55
N THR A 500 10.99 19.62 3.80
CA THR A 500 11.35 18.76 4.93
C THR A 500 12.30 17.62 4.53
N HIS A 501 12.86 17.62 3.31
CA HIS A 501 13.74 16.54 2.88
C HIS A 501 15.15 16.68 3.49
N VAL A 502 15.34 16.01 4.64
CA VAL A 502 16.54 16.09 5.49
C VAL A 502 17.85 15.83 4.74
N LYS A 503 17.90 14.82 3.86
CA LYS A 503 19.11 14.51 3.08
C LYS A 503 19.51 15.67 2.16
N THR A 504 18.55 16.35 1.54
CA THR A 504 18.84 17.53 0.72
C THR A 504 19.33 18.69 1.58
N MET A 505 18.70 18.93 2.73
CA MET A 505 19.13 19.98 3.67
C MET A 505 20.57 19.77 4.14
N GLN A 506 20.94 18.52 4.45
CA GLN A 506 22.30 18.14 4.82
C GLN A 506 23.30 18.46 3.68
N ARG A 507 23.05 17.97 2.46
CA ARG A 507 23.97 18.20 1.33
C ARG A 507 24.08 19.68 0.96
N LEU A 508 22.97 20.43 0.99
CA LEU A 508 22.99 21.87 0.80
C LEU A 508 23.77 22.59 1.90
N GLY A 509 23.62 22.16 3.17
CA GLY A 509 24.40 22.65 4.30
C GLY A 509 25.90 22.45 4.11
N LEU A 510 26.32 21.26 3.65
CA LEU A 510 27.72 20.95 3.34
C LEU A 510 28.26 21.80 2.19
N ILE A 511 27.49 22.01 1.11
CA ILE A 511 27.88 22.90 0.01
C ILE A 511 28.04 24.35 0.52
N LEU A 512 27.12 24.83 1.35
CA LEU A 512 27.21 26.18 1.92
C LEU A 512 28.39 26.33 2.89
N HIS A 513 28.74 25.27 3.62
CA HIS A 513 29.95 25.19 4.42
C HIS A 513 31.22 25.33 3.57
N GLN A 514 31.30 24.60 2.45
CA GLN A 514 32.41 24.71 1.48
C GLN A 514 32.51 26.12 0.88
N LEU A 515 31.38 26.78 0.65
CA LEU A 515 31.31 28.17 0.19
C LEU A 515 31.54 29.21 1.30
N GLN A 516 31.93 28.80 2.51
CA GLN A 516 32.17 29.64 3.69
C GLN A 516 30.95 30.47 4.15
N ARG A 517 29.74 30.03 3.79
CA ARG A 517 28.47 30.68 4.21
C ARG A 517 27.95 30.03 5.48
N TYR A 518 28.73 30.08 6.55
CA TYR A 518 28.50 29.31 7.78
C TYR A 518 27.16 29.60 8.45
N SER A 519 26.69 30.85 8.46
CA SER A 519 25.42 31.23 9.09
C SER A 519 24.19 30.62 8.39
N LEU A 520 24.22 30.55 7.05
CA LEU A 520 23.16 29.91 6.27
C LEU A 520 23.22 28.38 6.41
N ALA A 521 24.43 27.81 6.40
CA ALA A 521 24.63 26.38 6.60
C ALA A 521 24.09 25.94 7.97
N GLU A 522 24.43 26.67 9.04
CA GLU A 522 23.95 26.39 10.39
C GLU A 522 22.41 26.46 10.46
N LYS A 523 21.80 27.50 9.87
CA LYS A 523 20.35 27.64 9.85
C LYS A 523 19.67 26.42 9.20
N ILE A 524 20.11 26.04 8.00
CA ILE A 524 19.54 24.89 7.28
C ILE A 524 19.74 23.59 8.06
N LEU A 525 20.91 23.39 8.68
CA LEU A 525 21.19 22.20 9.47
C LEU A 525 20.36 22.17 10.77
N ARG A 526 20.14 23.30 11.43
CA ARG A 526 19.24 23.40 12.59
C ARG A 526 17.79 23.11 12.20
N ASP A 527 17.34 23.61 11.06
CA ASP A 527 16.02 23.29 10.51
C ASP A 527 15.90 21.78 10.23
N ALA A 528 16.97 21.16 9.69
CA ALA A 528 17.03 19.72 9.45
C ALA A 528 16.97 18.90 10.76
N VAL A 529 17.59 19.38 11.84
CA VAL A 529 17.49 18.77 13.19
C VAL A 529 16.07 18.85 13.75
N GLN A 530 15.32 19.92 13.47
CA GLN A 530 13.91 20.01 13.89
C GLN A 530 13.04 18.98 13.15
N VAL A 531 13.32 18.74 11.86
CA VAL A 531 12.61 17.74 11.07
C VAL A 531 12.96 16.33 11.50
N ASN A 532 14.25 16.02 11.71
CA ASN A 532 14.69 14.72 12.18
C ASN A 532 15.90 14.84 13.12
N SER A 533 15.63 14.79 14.42
CA SER A 533 16.65 14.86 15.46
C SER A 533 17.55 13.62 15.54
N THR A 534 17.17 12.52 14.87
CA THR A 534 17.91 11.24 14.91
C THR A 534 18.86 11.06 13.73
N ALA A 535 18.97 12.05 12.85
CA ALA A 535 19.88 12.03 11.71
C ALA A 535 21.31 12.42 12.14
N HIS A 536 22.13 11.41 12.45
CA HIS A 536 23.54 11.60 12.84
C HIS A 536 24.35 12.40 11.80
N ASP A 537 24.11 12.17 10.51
CA ASP A 537 24.75 12.91 9.40
C ASP A 537 24.57 14.43 9.51
N VAL A 538 23.39 14.87 9.97
CA VAL A 538 23.06 16.30 10.14
C VAL A 538 23.80 16.86 11.34
N TRP A 539 23.85 16.14 12.45
CA TRP A 539 24.61 16.53 13.64
C TRP A 539 26.11 16.63 13.37
N ASN A 540 26.66 15.68 12.60
CA ASN A 540 28.06 15.75 12.18
C ASN A 540 28.32 16.99 11.30
N SER A 541 27.48 17.21 10.29
CA SER A 541 27.59 18.39 9.41
C SER A 541 27.43 19.71 10.20
N LEU A 542 26.57 19.73 11.22
CA LEU A 542 26.40 20.89 12.10
C LEU A 542 27.63 21.12 12.97
N GLY A 543 28.24 20.06 13.50
CA GLY A 543 29.49 20.12 14.23
C GLY A 543 30.62 20.70 13.39
N GLU A 544 30.78 20.27 12.14
CA GLU A 544 31.77 20.82 11.20
C GLU A 544 31.57 22.32 10.97
N VAL A 545 30.32 22.76 10.76
CA VAL A 545 30.00 24.18 10.58
C VAL A 545 30.29 25.00 11.84
N LEU A 546 29.93 24.49 13.02
CA LEU A 546 30.19 25.17 14.30
C LEU A 546 31.67 25.25 14.62
N GLN A 547 32.44 24.21 14.30
CA GLN A 547 33.88 24.20 14.43
C GLN A 547 34.52 25.24 13.51
N ALA A 548 34.07 25.36 12.26
CA ALA A 548 34.54 26.38 11.33
C ALA A 548 34.21 27.82 11.79
N GLN A 549 33.16 28.00 12.59
CA GLN A 549 32.82 29.28 13.24
C GLN A 549 33.64 29.56 14.52
N GLY A 550 34.41 28.59 15.04
CA GLY A 550 35.16 28.69 16.29
C GLY A 550 34.35 28.35 17.56
N ASN A 551 33.16 27.77 17.40
CA ASN A 551 32.30 27.34 18.51
C ASN A 551 32.60 25.88 18.91
N ASP A 552 33.83 25.60 19.36
CA ASP A 552 34.31 24.23 19.58
C ASP A 552 33.49 23.44 20.61
N ALA A 553 33.02 24.08 21.69
CA ALA A 553 32.21 23.40 22.70
C ALA A 553 30.90 22.84 22.12
N ALA A 554 30.15 23.67 21.38
CA ALA A 554 28.92 23.25 20.73
C ALA A 554 29.19 22.22 19.61
N ALA A 555 30.32 22.33 18.91
CA ALA A 555 30.74 21.35 17.92
C ALA A 555 31.00 19.98 18.56
N THR A 556 31.70 19.93 19.70
CA THR A 556 31.94 18.66 20.42
C THR A 556 30.65 18.01 20.89
N GLU A 557 29.68 18.77 21.38
CA GLU A 557 28.35 18.25 21.73
C GLU A 557 27.66 17.65 20.48
N CYS A 558 27.71 18.35 19.34
CA CYS A 558 27.14 17.85 18.09
C CYS A 558 27.81 16.53 17.66
N PHE A 559 29.14 16.45 17.69
CA PHE A 559 29.86 15.22 17.33
C PHE A 559 29.55 14.05 18.28
N LEU A 560 29.45 14.30 19.58
CA LEU A 560 29.06 13.28 20.55
C LEU A 560 27.65 12.75 20.26
N THR A 561 26.69 13.64 20.02
CA THR A 561 25.32 13.22 19.65
C THR A 561 25.29 12.46 18.33
N ALA A 562 26.11 12.85 17.34
CA ALA A 562 26.22 12.13 16.07
C ALA A 562 26.70 10.69 16.28
N LEU A 563 27.75 10.48 17.10
CA LEU A 563 28.30 9.15 17.39
C LEU A 563 27.28 8.26 18.14
N GLU A 564 26.57 8.81 19.12
CA GLU A 564 25.52 8.08 19.85
C GLU A 564 24.38 7.63 18.91
N LEU A 565 23.98 8.51 17.99
CA LEU A 565 22.93 8.22 17.01
C LEU A 565 23.38 7.27 15.91
N GLU A 566 24.64 7.36 15.46
CA GLU A 566 25.23 6.44 14.47
C GLU A 566 25.28 5.00 15.00
N ALA A 567 25.67 4.84 16.28
CA ALA A 567 25.75 3.54 16.96
C ALA A 567 24.40 2.82 17.00
N SER A 568 23.29 3.55 16.95
CA SER A 568 21.92 3.01 16.92
C SER A 568 21.21 3.22 15.58
N CYS A 569 21.94 3.59 14.51
CA CYS A 569 21.36 3.87 13.20
C CYS A 569 21.08 2.60 12.39
N PRO A 570 19.80 2.29 12.05
CA PRO A 570 19.47 1.21 11.13
C PRO A 570 19.85 1.59 9.69
N ILE A 571 19.91 0.58 8.83
CA ILE A 571 20.23 0.76 7.41
C ILE A 571 19.17 1.58 6.65
N LEU A 572 17.91 1.43 7.04
CA LEU A 572 16.78 2.22 6.58
C LEU A 572 15.97 2.67 7.80
N PRO A 573 15.27 3.82 7.74
CA PRO A 573 14.47 4.30 8.85
C PRO A 573 13.43 3.27 9.28
N PHE A 574 13.25 3.05 10.59
CA PHE A 574 12.22 2.14 11.10
C PHE A 574 10.81 2.48 10.62
N THR A 575 10.55 3.77 10.36
CA THR A 575 9.28 4.29 9.84
C THR A 575 9.00 3.89 8.39
N ILE A 576 9.89 3.14 7.73
CA ILE A 576 9.60 2.50 6.42
C ILE A 576 8.47 1.47 6.54
N ILE A 577 8.31 0.86 7.72
CA ILE A 577 7.21 -0.06 7.99
C ILE A 577 5.95 0.76 8.24
N PRO A 578 4.86 0.53 7.48
CA PRO A 578 3.64 1.34 7.59
C PRO A 578 2.96 1.14 8.95
N ARG A 579 2.54 2.26 9.55
CA ARG A 579 1.82 2.29 10.83
C ARG A 579 0.31 2.30 10.57
N THR A 580 -0.26 1.11 10.40
CA THR A 580 -1.66 0.91 9.95
C THR A 580 -2.44 -0.04 10.87
N LEU A 581 -3.77 0.11 10.89
CA LEU A 581 -4.71 -0.71 11.68
C LEU A 581 -5.29 -1.88 10.89
#